data_AF-A0A2N5K7K5-F1
#
_entry.id   AF-A0A2N5K7K5-F1
#
_cell.length_a   1.000
_cell.length_b   1.000
_cell.length_c   1.000
_cell.angle_alpha   90.00
_cell.angle_beta   90.00
_cell.angle_gamma   90.00
#
_symmetry.space_group_name_H-M   'P 1'
#
loop_
_entity.id
_entity.type
_entity.pdbx_description
1 polymer ?
#
loop_
_entity_poly.entity_id
_entity_poly.type
_entity_poly.pdbx_seq_one_letter_code
_entity_poly.pdbx_strand_id
1 'polypeptide(L)' 'MGRNATVAIRFGTDGWRAVISKEFTFENVRHVAQAIADYVRSGAEGRQNTVVVGFDTRFLSDRYAIEVANVLAA' A
#
# COMPACT_ATOMS: atom_id res chain seq x y z
N MET A 1 -22.18 -19.14 1.19
CA MET A 1 -20.88 -18.53 1.54
C MET A 1 -20.71 -17.31 0.65
N GLY A 2 -21.11 -16.13 1.15
CA GLY A 2 -21.18 -14.92 0.34
C GLY A 2 -19.79 -14.49 -0.10
N ARG A 3 -19.63 -14.21 -1.40
CA ARG A 3 -18.39 -13.64 -1.95
C ARG A 3 -18.10 -12.36 -1.16
N ASN A 4 -17.01 -12.37 -0.40
CA ASN A 4 -16.50 -11.17 0.25
C ASN A 4 -16.31 -10.15 -0.88
N ALA A 5 -17.07 -9.05 -0.86
CA ALA A 5 -16.98 -8.04 -1.91
C ALA A 5 -15.54 -7.54 -1.87
N THR A 6 -14.73 -7.95 -2.84
CA THR A 6 -13.36 -7.46 -3.00
C THR A 6 -13.46 -5.95 -3.14
N VAL A 7 -13.11 -5.24 -2.07
CA VAL A 7 -13.14 -3.78 -2.08
C VAL A 7 -12.14 -3.32 -3.13
N ALA A 8 -12.64 -2.63 -4.15
CA ALA A 8 -11.87 -2.35 -5.35
C ALA A 8 -10.73 -1.35 -5.05
N ILE A 9 -9.48 -1.79 -5.22
CA ILE A 9 -8.32 -0.92 -5.30
C ILE A 9 -8.23 -0.42 -6.74
N ARG A 10 -8.36 0.90 -6.95
CA ARG A 10 -8.25 1.53 -8.27
C ARG A 10 -7.32 2.72 -8.22
N PHE A 11 -6.26 2.67 -9.03
CA PHE A 11 -5.33 3.76 -9.20
C PHE A 11 -5.86 4.75 -10.25
N GLY A 12 -5.94 6.03 -9.88
CA GLY A 12 -6.09 7.15 -10.80
C GLY A 12 -4.74 7.79 -11.11
N THR A 13 -4.77 9.00 -11.68
CA THR A 13 -3.56 9.78 -11.98
C THR A 13 -2.75 10.12 -10.72
N ASP A 14 -3.42 10.27 -9.58
CA ASP A 14 -2.81 10.63 -8.30
C ASP A 14 -2.78 9.45 -7.31
N GLY A 15 -2.66 8.23 -7.84
CA GLY A 15 -2.64 7.01 -7.02
C GLY A 15 -4.03 6.50 -6.63
N TRP A 16 -4.06 5.64 -5.60
CA TRP A 16 -5.29 5.09 -5.05
C TRP A 16 -5.81 5.98 -3.91
N ARG A 17 -7.10 6.34 -3.98
CA ARG A 17 -7.80 7.13 -2.96
C ARG A 17 -9.07 6.38 -2.56
N ALA A 18 -9.36 6.33 -1.27
CA ALA A 18 -10.53 5.63 -0.76
C ALA A 18 -10.97 6.17 0.61
N VAL A 19 -12.17 5.79 1.07
CA VAL A 19 -12.67 6.22 2.39
C VAL A 19 -12.01 5.41 3.50
N ILE A 20 -11.43 6.10 4.49
CA ILE A 20 -10.79 5.47 5.67
C ILE A 20 -11.79 4.60 6.42
N SER A 21 -11.34 3.42 6.86
CA SER A 21 -12.14 2.42 7.60
C SER A 21 -13.28 1.76 6.81
N LYS A 22 -13.49 2.14 5.55
CA LYS A 22 -14.39 1.44 4.63
C LYS A 22 -13.61 0.71 3.54
N GLU A 23 -12.73 1.45 2.86
CA GLU A 23 -11.99 0.96 1.70
C GLU A 23 -10.49 1.14 1.87
N PHE A 24 -10.08 2.24 2.51
CA PHE A 24 -8.71 2.44 2.95
C PHE A 24 -8.53 1.73 4.30
N THR A 25 -8.29 0.42 4.22
CA THR A 25 -8.10 -0.49 5.36
C THR A 25 -6.66 -0.98 5.41
N PHE A 26 -6.20 -1.49 6.56
CA PHE A 26 -4.87 -2.08 6.68
C PHE A 26 -4.64 -3.24 5.69
N GLU A 27 -5.67 -4.06 5.45
CA GLU A 27 -5.60 -5.15 4.47
C GLU A 27 -5.33 -4.63 3.05
N ASN A 28 -6.10 -3.64 2.60
CA ASN A 28 -5.89 -3.07 1.27
C ASN A 28 -4.56 -2.31 1.16
N VAL A 29 -4.14 -1.63 2.23
CA VAL A 29 -2.81 -0.99 2.29
C VAL A 29 -1.69 -2.02 2.14
N ARG A 30 -1.80 -3.20 2.76
CA ARG A 30 -0.83 -4.29 2.56
C ARG A 30 -0.82 -4.81 1.14
N HIS A 31 -2.00 -4.97 0.52
CA HIS A 31 -2.08 -5.37 -0.89
C HIS A 31 -1.39 -4.36 -1.82
N VAL A 32 -1.60 -3.07 -1.61
CA VAL A 32 -0.90 -2.02 -2.36
C VAL A 32 0.60 -2.05 -2.10
N ALA A 33 1.03 -2.15 -0.84
CA ALA A 33 2.44 -2.18 -0.47
C ALA A 33 3.16 -3.39 -1.10
N GLN A 34 2.52 -4.56 -1.12
CA GLN A 34 3.09 -5.75 -1.76
C GLN A 34 3.24 -5.55 -3.27
N ALA A 35 2.22 -4.99 -3.93
CA ALA A 35 2.30 -4.70 -5.36
C ALA A 35 3.43 -3.71 -5.68
N ILE A 36 3.66 -2.70 -4.83
CA ILE A 36 4.78 -1.77 -4.95
C ILE A 36 6.12 -2.51 -4.74
N ALA A 37 6.22 -3.39 -3.74
CA ALA A 37 7.43 -4.18 -3.47
C ALA A 37 7.81 -5.04 -4.68
N ASP A 38 6.83 -5.72 -5.29
CA ASP A 38 7.02 -6.57 -6.46
C ASP A 38 7.47 -5.75 -7.67
N TYR A 39 6.83 -4.58 -7.90
CA TYR A 39 7.21 -3.66 -8.96
C TYR A 39 8.64 -3.15 -8.80
N VAL A 40 9.00 -2.65 -7.63
CA VAL A 40 10.35 -2.17 -7.31
C VAL A 40 11.39 -3.27 -7.52
N ARG A 41 11.10 -4.50 -7.08
CA ARG A 41 12.00 -5.66 -7.26
C ARG A 41 12.21 -6.02 -8.72
N SER A 42 11.17 -5.94 -9.55
CA SER A 42 11.25 -6.26 -10.97
C SER A 42 12.18 -5.32 -11.76
N GLY A 43 12.35 -4.07 -11.32
CA GLY A 43 13.24 -3.09 -11.94
C GLY A 43 14.65 -3.05 -11.34
N ALA A 44 14.94 -3.86 -10.31
CA ALA A 44 16.15 -3.71 -9.50
C ALA A 44 17.46 -4.12 -10.21
N GLU A 45 17.41 -5.02 -11.20
CA GLU A 45 18.59 -5.64 -11.86
C GLU A 45 19.70 -6.09 -10.87
N GLY A 46 19.32 -6.53 -9.67
CA GLY A 46 20.28 -6.94 -8.63
C GLY A 46 20.88 -5.80 -7.80
N ARG A 47 20.44 -4.54 -7.97
CA ARG A 47 20.81 -3.41 -7.12
C ARG A 47 19.97 -3.40 -5.83
N GLN A 48 20.55 -2.85 -4.77
CA GLN A 48 19.78 -2.57 -3.55
C GLN A 48 18.84 -1.39 -3.81
N ASN A 49 17.54 -1.60 -3.61
CA ASN A 49 16.54 -0.57 -3.77
C ASN A 49 16.24 0.09 -2.42
N THR A 50 16.28 1.42 -2.40
CA THR A 50 15.86 2.20 -1.24
C THR A 50 14.49 2.81 -1.54
N VAL A 51 13.53 2.62 -0.64
CA VAL A 51 12.18 3.19 -0.74
C VAL A 51 11.94 4.10 0.45
N VAL A 52 11.47 5.32 0.19
CA VAL A 52 11.09 6.29 1.23
C VAL A 52 9.57 6.25 1.39
N VAL A 53 9.11 6.07 2.63
CA VAL A 53 7.68 6.08 2.97
C VAL A 53 7.35 7.39 3.70
N GLY A 54 6.56 8.24 3.06
CA GLY A 54 6.06 9.49 3.62
C GLY A 54 4.55 9.43 3.88
N PHE A 55 4.08 10.22 4.84
CA PHE A 55 2.67 10.33 5.18
C PHE A 55 2.33 11.73 5.69
N ASP A 56 1.05 12.08 5.73
CA ASP A 56 0.55 13.37 6.19
C ASP A 56 -0.18 13.26 7.55
N THR A 57 -0.82 14.34 8.00
CA THR A 57 -1.48 14.39 9.31
C THR A 57 -2.91 13.82 9.33
N ARG A 58 -3.34 13.07 8.29
CA ARG A 58 -4.67 12.46 8.29
C ARG A 58 -4.75 11.33 9.32
N PHE A 59 -5.98 10.99 9.69
CA PHE A 59 -6.27 9.96 10.67
C PHE A 59 -5.62 8.62 10.28
N LEU A 60 -4.87 8.01 11.21
CA LEU A 60 -4.13 6.75 11.06
C LEU A 60 -3.01 6.74 10.00
N SER A 61 -2.68 7.88 9.37
CA SER A 61 -1.63 7.95 8.34
C SER A 61 -0.28 7.43 8.83
N ASP A 62 0.08 7.69 10.09
CA ASP A 62 1.29 7.17 10.74
C ASP A 62 1.30 5.63 10.81
N ARG A 63 0.16 5.04 11.18
CA ARG A 63 0.01 3.58 11.29
C ARG A 63 0.01 2.91 9.92
N TYR A 64 -0.61 3.52 8.92
CA TYR A 64 -0.55 3.02 7.54
C TYR A 64 0.87 3.09 6.98
N ALA A 65 1.62 4.17 7.25
CA ALA A 65 3.01 4.29 6.83
C ALA A 65 3.90 3.19 7.43
N ILE A 66 3.74 2.90 8.73
CA ILE A 66 4.44 1.79 9.39
C ILE A 66 4.09 0.46 8.75
N GLU A 67 2.80 0.22 8.44
CA GLU A 67 2.37 -1.01 7.79
C GLU A 67 3.00 -1.18 6.39
N VAL A 68 3.03 -0.10 5.59
CA VAL A 68 3.70 -0.10 4.28
C VAL A 68 5.19 -0.42 4.44
N ALA A 69 5.87 0.23 5.39
CA ALA A 69 7.28 0.00 5.64
C ALA A 69 7.57 -1.46 6.04
N ASN A 70 6.72 -2.05 6.89
CA ASN A 70 6.85 -3.47 7.29
C ASN A 70 6.74 -4.42 6.09
N VAL A 71 5.78 -4.19 5.18
CA VAL A 71 5.63 -5.01 3.97
C VAL A 71 6.82 -4.85 3.04
N LEU A 72 7.33 -3.63 2.88
CA LEU A 72 8.49 -3.35 2.02
C LEU A 72 9.80 -3.94 2.55
N ALA A 73 9.93 -4.10 3.87
CA ALA A 73 11.12 -4.62 4.53
C ALA A 73 11.14 -6.16 4.73
N ALA A 74 10.03 -6.84 4.45
CA ALA A 74 9.88 -8.29 4.61
C ALA A 74 10.65 -9.09 3.52
#